data_AF-A0A9P8JQN3-F1
#
_entry.id   AF-A0A9P8JQN3-F1
#
_cell.length_a   1.000
_cell.length_b   1.000
_cell.length_c   1.000
_cell.angle_alpha   90.00
_cell.angle_beta   90.00
_cell.angle_gamma   90.00
#
_symmetry.space_group_name_H-M   'P 1'
#
loop_
_entity.id
_entity.type
_entity.pdbx_description
1 polymer ?
#
loop_
_entity_poly.entity_id
_entity_poly.type
_entity_poly.pdbx_seq_one_letter_code
_entity_poly.pdbx_strand_id
1 'polypeptide(L)'
;KQPTRQTQEEQFWFPVLFAFHDVLMTGDDLEVRSRALNYLFETLTRYGGDFPREFWDTLWRQLLYPIFMVLKSKSEMSKALNHEELSVWLSTTMIQALRNMISLFTHFFDSLEYMLDRFLDLLALCICQENDTLARIGSNCLQQLILQNVHKFTPGHWEKVVGAFVDLFARTEATALFSAATSSSYRKDSSASNGSKAAPAPMDGLSMTETPSADPASIPSENPLSMNGEEHSPSEGSPRRPRGNTTATMQSDRSLSPSKQAQIGDGNELESFNNTSQTPNAPVVVTAARRRFFNQIITKCVLQLLMIDTVSELFSNDSVYAAIPSHLLLRLMALLKKSYHFAKRFNEDRELRTKLFREGFMRQPPNLLKQESGSASVYVSILLRMFSDEGEERKASRTETEQALIPLCADIVSSYIELDEDTQQRNIMTWRPVVVDVLEGYTAFHADDFERHATTFTPLAVGLMNRDMGHELQRAVQGLWARVTEIKFGVKTFAYTGKTTSGLTSPTRPSMFSGRRSSRGSH
;
A
#
# COMPACT_ATOMS: atom_id res chain seq x y z
N LYS A 1 -0.43 -7.48 -55.36
CA LYS A 1 -1.66 -7.32 -54.54
C LYS A 1 -1.25 -7.54 -53.09
N GLN A 2 -1.34 -6.53 -52.22
CA GLN A 2 -1.11 -6.73 -50.78
C GLN A 2 -2.33 -7.45 -50.15
N PRO A 3 -2.12 -8.36 -49.18
CA PRO A 3 -3.21 -9.00 -48.45
C PRO A 3 -3.53 -8.25 -47.16
N THR A 4 -3.91 -6.96 -47.24
CA THR A 4 -4.47 -6.21 -46.10
C THR A 4 -5.90 -6.66 -45.83
N ARG A 5 -6.06 -7.94 -45.46
CA ARG A 5 -7.35 -8.54 -45.09
C ARG A 5 -7.63 -8.25 -43.62
N GLN A 6 -7.78 -6.97 -43.30
CA GLN A 6 -8.33 -6.52 -42.02
C GLN A 6 -9.63 -7.29 -41.74
N THR A 7 -9.85 -7.67 -40.49
CA THR A 7 -11.06 -8.40 -40.10
C THR A 7 -12.29 -7.50 -40.24
N GLN A 8 -13.51 -8.06 -40.20
CA GLN A 8 -14.72 -7.24 -40.32
C GLN A 8 -14.87 -6.32 -39.10
N GLU A 9 -14.40 -6.79 -37.95
CA GLU A 9 -14.36 -6.09 -36.68
C GLU A 9 -13.38 -4.90 -36.73
N GLU A 10 -12.21 -5.07 -37.35
CA GLU A 10 -11.27 -3.97 -37.63
C GLU A 10 -11.80 -2.94 -38.62
N GLN A 11 -12.66 -3.35 -39.57
CA GLN A 11 -13.25 -2.45 -40.57
C GLN A 11 -14.46 -1.67 -40.05
N PHE A 12 -15.31 -2.28 -39.21
CA PHE A 12 -16.59 -1.71 -38.80
C PHE A 12 -16.68 -1.36 -37.30
N TRP A 13 -16.17 -2.21 -36.40
CA TRP A 13 -16.24 -1.96 -34.96
C TRP A 13 -15.11 -1.06 -34.46
N PHE A 14 -13.87 -1.27 -34.95
CA PHE A 14 -12.72 -0.49 -34.48
C PHE A 14 -12.87 1.02 -34.68
N PRO A 15 -13.36 1.56 -35.82
CA PRO A 15 -13.53 3.02 -35.96
C PRO A 15 -14.51 3.63 -34.96
N VAL A 16 -15.58 2.90 -34.61
CA VAL A 16 -16.59 3.35 -33.63
C VAL A 16 -16.03 3.32 -32.20
N LEU A 17 -15.35 2.23 -31.84
CA LEU A 17 -14.72 2.07 -30.53
C LEU A 17 -13.54 3.03 -30.35
N PHE A 18 -12.78 3.28 -31.42
CA PHE A 18 -11.73 4.30 -31.45
C PHE A 18 -12.29 5.71 -31.30
N ALA A 19 -13.42 6.05 -31.94
CA ALA A 19 -14.04 7.37 -31.76
C ALA A 19 -14.44 7.66 -30.30
N PHE A 20 -14.98 6.66 -29.58
CA PHE A 20 -15.24 6.82 -28.14
C PHE A 20 -13.94 6.95 -27.31
N HIS A 21 -12.90 6.20 -27.65
CA HIS A 21 -11.59 6.30 -27.00
C HIS A 21 -10.90 7.66 -27.27
N ASP A 22 -10.98 8.19 -28.48
CA ASP A 22 -10.40 9.48 -28.86
C ASP A 22 -11.09 10.64 -28.13
N VAL A 23 -12.43 10.66 -28.09
CA VAL A 23 -13.21 11.63 -27.30
C VAL A 23 -12.93 11.49 -25.79
N LEU A 24 -12.73 10.26 -25.29
CA LEU A 24 -12.32 10.02 -23.91
C LEU A 24 -10.93 10.60 -23.61
N MET A 25 -9.96 10.47 -24.51
CA MET A 25 -8.56 10.84 -24.26
C MET A 25 -8.24 12.30 -24.62
N THR A 26 -9.03 12.95 -25.48
CA THR A 26 -8.79 14.32 -25.97
C THR A 26 -9.84 15.34 -25.55
N GLY A 27 -11.02 14.92 -25.08
CA GLY A 27 -12.10 15.85 -24.73
C GLY A 27 -11.83 16.65 -23.46
N ASP A 28 -11.92 17.98 -23.51
CA ASP A 28 -11.73 18.84 -22.33
C ASP A 28 -12.76 18.51 -21.21
N ASP A 29 -14.03 18.42 -21.61
CA ASP A 29 -15.16 18.27 -20.69
C ASP A 29 -15.22 16.89 -20.01
N LEU A 30 -15.33 16.90 -18.69
CA LEU A 30 -15.33 15.70 -17.84
C LEU A 30 -16.59 14.84 -18.02
N GLU A 31 -17.75 15.44 -18.26
CA GLU A 31 -19.00 14.70 -18.47
C GLU A 31 -19.01 14.05 -19.86
N VAL A 32 -18.54 14.75 -20.89
CA VAL A 32 -18.34 14.19 -22.24
C VAL A 32 -17.40 12.99 -22.19
N ARG A 33 -16.25 13.10 -21.49
CA ARG A 33 -15.34 11.97 -21.29
C ARG A 33 -15.96 10.81 -20.52
N SER A 34 -16.71 11.07 -19.45
CA SER A 34 -17.39 10.01 -18.68
C SER A 34 -18.48 9.30 -19.49
N ARG A 35 -19.24 10.05 -20.31
CA ARG A 35 -20.21 9.49 -21.25
C ARG A 35 -19.54 8.64 -22.34
N ALA A 36 -18.45 9.12 -22.95
CA ALA A 36 -17.68 8.36 -23.94
C ALA A 36 -17.10 7.07 -23.37
N LEU A 37 -16.56 7.11 -22.13
CA LEU A 37 -16.09 5.94 -21.40
C LEU A 37 -17.21 4.91 -21.14
N ASN A 38 -18.40 5.37 -20.74
CA ASN A 38 -19.55 4.48 -20.57
C ASN A 38 -19.98 3.86 -21.90
N TYR A 39 -20.19 4.66 -22.96
CA TYR A 39 -20.59 4.13 -24.27
C TYR A 39 -19.57 3.17 -24.88
N LEU A 40 -18.26 3.39 -24.67
CA LEU A 40 -17.22 2.45 -25.05
C LEU A 40 -17.43 1.08 -24.37
N PHE A 41 -17.53 1.05 -23.04
CA PHE A 41 -17.67 -0.20 -22.29
C PHE A 41 -19.06 -0.85 -22.44
N GLU A 42 -20.13 -0.08 -22.60
CA GLU A 42 -21.47 -0.58 -22.94
C GLU A 42 -21.48 -1.23 -24.34
N THR A 43 -20.85 -0.60 -25.34
CA THR A 43 -20.74 -1.16 -26.70
C THR A 43 -19.93 -2.46 -26.69
N LEU A 44 -18.79 -2.49 -25.99
CA LEU A 44 -18.00 -3.71 -25.81
C LEU A 44 -18.82 -4.81 -25.12
N THR A 45 -19.48 -4.51 -24.00
CA THR A 45 -20.29 -5.48 -23.24
C THR A 45 -21.48 -6.00 -24.07
N ARG A 46 -22.08 -5.17 -24.94
CA ARG A 46 -23.27 -5.52 -25.71
C ARG A 46 -23.00 -6.31 -26.99
N TYR A 47 -21.84 -6.11 -27.62
CA TYR A 47 -21.53 -6.68 -28.94
C TYR A 47 -20.24 -7.51 -28.97
N GLY A 48 -19.45 -7.54 -27.90
CA GLY A 48 -18.16 -8.23 -27.85
C GLY A 48 -18.21 -9.76 -27.77
N GLY A 49 -19.39 -10.37 -27.70
CA GLY A 49 -19.55 -11.82 -27.57
C GLY A 49 -18.95 -12.60 -28.75
N ASP A 50 -19.12 -12.09 -29.97
CA ASP A 50 -18.62 -12.71 -31.20
C ASP A 50 -17.20 -12.24 -31.60
N PHE A 51 -16.56 -11.37 -30.80
CA PHE A 51 -15.26 -10.79 -31.16
C PHE A 51 -14.13 -11.85 -31.06
N PRO A 52 -13.32 -12.05 -32.12
CA PRO A 52 -12.24 -13.03 -32.10
C PRO A 52 -11.09 -12.59 -31.19
N ARG A 53 -10.29 -13.54 -30.69
CA ARG A 53 -9.19 -13.29 -29.75
C ARG A 53 -8.18 -12.26 -30.26
N GLU A 54 -7.82 -12.31 -31.55
CA GLU A 54 -6.94 -11.31 -32.19
C GLU A 54 -7.53 -9.88 -32.12
N PHE A 55 -8.85 -9.74 -32.27
CA PHE A 55 -9.51 -8.45 -32.14
C PHE A 55 -9.55 -7.97 -30.69
N TRP A 56 -9.79 -8.85 -29.73
CA TRP A 56 -9.62 -8.54 -28.30
C TRP A 56 -8.18 -8.12 -27.96
N ASP A 57 -7.17 -8.70 -28.60
CA ASP A 57 -5.77 -8.29 -28.47
C ASP A 57 -5.51 -6.90 -29.06
N THR A 58 -6.09 -6.58 -30.22
CA THR A 58 -6.09 -5.23 -30.82
C THR A 58 -6.81 -4.20 -29.93
N LEU A 59 -8.01 -4.51 -29.44
CA LEU A 59 -8.77 -3.66 -28.52
C LEU A 59 -8.00 -3.43 -27.21
N TRP A 60 -7.38 -4.48 -26.65
CA TRP A 60 -6.53 -4.34 -25.47
C TRP A 60 -5.39 -3.36 -25.72
N ARG A 61 -4.61 -3.58 -26.78
CA ARG A 61 -3.38 -2.81 -27.07
C ARG A 61 -3.66 -1.36 -27.49
N GLN A 62 -4.72 -1.11 -28.25
CA GLN A 62 -4.95 0.18 -28.90
C GLN A 62 -6.00 1.06 -28.21
N LEU A 63 -6.93 0.49 -27.42
CA LEU A 63 -8.00 1.25 -26.75
C LEU A 63 -7.99 1.08 -25.22
N LEU A 64 -7.99 -0.15 -24.72
CA LEU A 64 -8.21 -0.42 -23.29
C LEU A 64 -7.00 -0.08 -22.41
N TYR A 65 -5.81 -0.50 -22.81
CA TYR A 65 -4.57 -0.25 -22.08
C TYR A 65 -4.08 1.22 -22.16
N PRO A 66 -4.19 1.93 -23.31
CA PRO A 66 -3.81 3.35 -23.41
C PRO A 66 -4.51 4.30 -22.42
N ILE A 67 -5.76 4.03 -22.01
CA ILE A 67 -6.49 4.77 -20.96
C ILE A 67 -5.67 4.88 -19.65
N PHE A 68 -4.77 3.92 -19.40
CA PHE A 68 -3.95 3.85 -18.20
C PHE A 68 -2.46 4.18 -18.43
N MET A 69 -2.04 4.51 -19.66
CA MET A 69 -0.64 4.84 -19.96
C MET A 69 -0.11 6.06 -19.20
N VAL A 70 -1.01 6.98 -18.81
CA VAL A 70 -0.77 8.08 -17.86
C VAL A 70 -0.10 7.62 -16.54
N LEU A 71 -0.29 6.37 -16.12
CA LEU A 71 0.33 5.79 -14.92
C LEU A 71 1.80 5.40 -15.09
N LYS A 72 2.22 5.07 -16.33
CA LYS A 72 3.62 4.77 -16.64
C LYS A 72 4.42 6.04 -16.92
N SER A 73 3.78 7.03 -17.53
CA SER A 73 4.45 8.27 -17.94
C SER A 73 3.78 9.52 -17.38
N LYS A 74 4.01 9.77 -16.08
CA LYS A 74 3.69 11.05 -15.43
C LYS A 74 4.22 12.24 -16.25
N SER A 75 5.40 12.11 -16.86
CA SER A 75 6.08 13.19 -17.59
C SER A 75 5.60 13.43 -19.03
N GLU A 76 4.84 12.51 -19.64
CA GLU A 76 4.25 12.75 -20.96
C GLU A 76 2.85 13.35 -20.78
N MET A 77 2.01 12.78 -19.90
CA MET A 77 0.69 13.36 -19.65
C MET A 77 0.77 14.71 -18.93
N SER A 78 1.76 14.97 -18.05
CA SER A 78 1.95 16.29 -17.44
C SER A 78 2.48 17.38 -18.39
N LYS A 79 2.63 17.08 -19.68
CA LYS A 79 2.85 18.07 -20.75
C LYS A 79 1.57 18.35 -21.55
N ALA A 80 0.55 17.50 -21.42
CA ALA A 80 -0.73 17.58 -22.12
C ALA A 80 -1.89 18.00 -21.20
N LEU A 81 -1.81 17.66 -19.91
CA LEU A 81 -2.76 18.05 -18.86
C LEU A 81 -2.03 18.81 -17.75
N ASN A 82 -2.70 19.82 -17.19
CA ASN A 82 -2.27 20.49 -15.98
C ASN A 82 -2.34 19.54 -14.77
N HIS A 83 -1.60 19.85 -13.70
CA HIS A 83 -1.55 19.01 -12.50
C HIS A 83 -2.94 18.83 -11.82
N GLU A 84 -3.84 19.80 -11.98
CA GLU A 84 -5.21 19.71 -11.49
C GLU A 84 -6.08 18.76 -12.34
N GLU A 85 -6.09 18.92 -13.66
CA GLU A 85 -6.76 18.02 -14.61
C GLU A 85 -6.28 16.58 -14.49
N LEU A 86 -4.96 16.37 -14.36
CA LEU A 86 -4.36 15.06 -14.11
C LEU A 86 -4.86 14.45 -12.78
N SER A 87 -4.98 15.27 -11.72
CA SER A 87 -5.55 14.83 -10.45
C SER A 87 -7.02 14.43 -10.59
N VAL A 88 -7.82 15.23 -11.30
CA VAL A 88 -9.24 14.93 -11.61
C VAL A 88 -9.36 13.64 -12.42
N TRP A 89 -8.56 13.44 -13.48
CA TRP A 89 -8.53 12.21 -14.28
C TRP A 89 -8.28 10.96 -13.43
N LEU A 90 -7.22 11.00 -12.60
CA LEU A 90 -6.84 9.89 -11.73
C LEU A 90 -7.88 9.61 -10.62
N SER A 91 -8.66 10.62 -10.21
CA SER A 91 -9.66 10.54 -9.14
C SER A 91 -11.11 10.43 -9.63
N THR A 92 -11.35 10.35 -10.94
CA THR A 92 -12.69 10.16 -11.52
C THR A 92 -12.66 9.16 -12.69
N THR A 93 -12.24 9.61 -13.88
CA THR A 93 -12.21 8.84 -15.13
C THR A 93 -11.51 7.50 -14.99
N MET A 94 -10.35 7.47 -14.33
CA MET A 94 -9.59 6.24 -14.11
C MET A 94 -10.29 5.22 -13.20
N ILE A 95 -10.99 5.68 -12.15
CA ILE A 95 -11.72 4.81 -11.22
C ILE A 95 -12.87 4.11 -11.94
N GLN A 96 -13.60 4.88 -12.75
CA GLN A 96 -14.68 4.39 -13.60
C GLN A 96 -14.14 3.40 -14.64
N ALA A 97 -13.02 3.72 -15.29
CA ALA A 97 -12.38 2.85 -16.27
C ALA A 97 -11.90 1.52 -15.65
N LEU A 98 -11.27 1.54 -14.47
CA LEU A 98 -10.87 0.31 -13.77
C LEU A 98 -12.08 -0.57 -13.42
N ARG A 99 -13.16 0.01 -12.91
CA ARG A 99 -14.37 -0.74 -12.55
C ARG A 99 -15.04 -1.36 -13.77
N ASN A 100 -15.15 -0.61 -14.86
CA ASN A 100 -15.68 -1.12 -16.12
C ASN A 100 -14.77 -2.21 -16.70
N MET A 101 -13.44 -2.10 -16.54
CA MET A 101 -12.46 -3.12 -16.94
C MET A 101 -12.68 -4.46 -16.22
N ILE A 102 -12.87 -4.43 -14.89
CA ILE A 102 -13.17 -5.65 -14.13
C ILE A 102 -14.53 -6.23 -14.53
N SER A 103 -15.55 -5.38 -14.71
CA SER A 103 -16.87 -5.84 -15.16
C SER A 103 -16.83 -6.51 -16.54
N LEU A 104 -16.04 -5.96 -17.48
CA LEU A 104 -15.86 -6.51 -18.82
C LEU A 104 -15.15 -7.88 -18.77
N PHE A 105 -14.12 -8.01 -17.94
CA PHE A 105 -13.44 -9.30 -17.72
C PHE A 105 -14.36 -10.35 -17.11
N THR A 106 -15.10 -10.00 -16.05
CA THR A 106 -16.06 -10.91 -15.40
C THR A 106 -17.16 -11.37 -16.37
N HIS A 107 -17.60 -10.48 -17.26
CA HIS A 107 -18.61 -10.78 -18.27
C HIS A 107 -18.08 -11.71 -19.37
N PHE A 108 -17.00 -11.36 -20.06
CA PHE A 108 -16.40 -12.15 -21.14
C PHE A 108 -15.25 -13.07 -20.66
N PHE A 109 -15.42 -13.70 -19.51
CA PHE A 109 -14.36 -14.48 -18.85
C PHE A 109 -13.72 -15.50 -19.80
N ASP A 110 -14.53 -16.34 -20.47
CA ASP A 110 -14.06 -17.45 -21.32
C ASP A 110 -13.34 -16.96 -22.59
N SER A 111 -13.59 -15.71 -22.99
CA SER A 111 -12.91 -15.02 -24.09
C SER A 111 -11.64 -14.28 -23.66
N LEU A 112 -11.51 -13.89 -22.38
CA LEU A 112 -10.45 -13.01 -21.86
C LEU A 112 -9.51 -13.65 -20.84
N GLU A 113 -9.82 -14.82 -20.29
CA GLU A 113 -9.01 -15.55 -19.30
C GLU A 113 -7.53 -15.72 -19.70
N TYR A 114 -7.29 -15.92 -20.99
CA TYR A 114 -5.96 -16.11 -21.55
C TYR A 114 -5.03 -14.92 -21.28
N MET A 115 -5.58 -13.70 -21.17
CA MET A 115 -4.87 -12.45 -20.93
C MET A 115 -5.03 -11.90 -19.49
N LEU A 116 -5.51 -12.71 -18.53
CA LEU A 116 -5.65 -12.35 -17.11
C LEU A 116 -4.39 -11.69 -16.50
N ASP A 117 -3.20 -12.15 -16.92
CA ASP A 117 -1.90 -11.55 -16.59
C ASP A 117 -1.84 -10.05 -16.88
N ARG A 118 -2.38 -9.58 -18.01
CA ARG A 118 -2.38 -8.16 -18.39
C ARG A 118 -3.32 -7.31 -17.52
N PHE A 119 -4.43 -7.91 -17.06
CA PHE A 119 -5.35 -7.27 -16.11
C PHE A 119 -4.71 -7.18 -14.71
N LEU A 120 -4.00 -8.23 -14.28
CA LEU A 120 -3.27 -8.24 -13.02
C LEU A 120 -2.09 -7.25 -13.04
N ASP A 121 -1.32 -7.19 -14.12
CA ASP A 121 -0.26 -6.19 -14.34
C ASP A 121 -0.80 -4.76 -14.29
N LEU A 122 -1.95 -4.50 -14.92
CA LEU A 122 -2.63 -3.20 -14.88
C LEU A 122 -3.04 -2.83 -13.44
N LEU A 123 -3.64 -3.77 -12.72
CA LEU A 123 -4.01 -3.56 -11.31
C LEU A 123 -2.78 -3.31 -10.43
N ALA A 124 -1.68 -4.04 -10.64
CA ALA A 124 -0.42 -3.82 -9.94
C ALA A 124 0.17 -2.43 -10.24
N LEU A 125 0.10 -1.97 -11.50
CA LEU A 125 0.51 -0.61 -11.89
C LEU A 125 -0.35 0.48 -11.23
N CYS A 126 -1.63 0.24 -10.95
CA CYS A 126 -2.51 1.13 -10.19
C CYS A 126 -2.21 1.11 -8.69
N ILE A 127 -1.99 -0.09 -8.12
CA ILE A 127 -1.65 -0.27 -6.70
C ILE A 127 -0.31 0.39 -6.35
N CYS A 128 0.70 0.27 -7.21
CA CYS A 128 2.04 0.84 -6.98
C CYS A 128 2.14 2.37 -7.17
N GLN A 129 1.03 3.10 -7.26
CA GLN A 129 1.05 4.56 -7.41
C GLN A 129 1.26 5.32 -6.10
N GLU A 130 1.80 6.53 -6.21
CA GLU A 130 1.97 7.47 -5.08
C GLU A 130 0.64 8.08 -4.58
N ASN A 131 -0.48 7.82 -5.27
CA ASN A 131 -1.82 8.27 -4.90
C ASN A 131 -2.54 7.19 -4.09
N ASP A 132 -2.65 7.39 -2.77
CA ASP A 132 -3.27 6.45 -1.82
C ASP A 132 -4.72 6.07 -2.19
N THR A 133 -5.52 7.02 -2.68
CA THR A 133 -6.89 6.76 -3.15
C THR A 133 -6.92 5.81 -4.33
N LEU A 134 -6.06 6.04 -5.33
CA LEU A 134 -5.94 5.17 -6.50
C LEU A 134 -5.40 3.79 -6.12
N ALA A 135 -4.42 3.72 -5.22
CA ALA A 135 -3.86 2.45 -4.76
C ALA A 135 -4.90 1.58 -4.04
N ARG A 136 -5.69 2.16 -3.13
CA ARG A 136 -6.82 1.49 -2.46
C ARG A 136 -7.88 1.01 -3.45
N ILE A 137 -8.15 1.80 -4.48
CA ILE A 137 -9.12 1.43 -5.53
C ILE A 137 -8.56 0.31 -6.42
N GLY A 138 -7.27 0.32 -6.77
CA GLY A 138 -6.60 -0.78 -7.47
C GLY A 138 -6.66 -2.08 -6.65
N SER A 139 -6.37 -2.01 -5.35
CA SER A 139 -6.53 -3.13 -4.40
C SER A 139 -7.97 -3.66 -4.40
N ASN A 140 -8.96 -2.78 -4.26
CA ASN A 140 -10.36 -3.20 -4.25
C ASN A 140 -10.83 -3.77 -5.60
N CYS A 141 -10.32 -3.25 -6.73
CA CYS A 141 -10.59 -3.82 -8.05
C CYS A 141 -9.94 -5.21 -8.23
N LEU A 142 -8.75 -5.44 -7.67
CA LEU A 142 -8.12 -6.76 -7.59
C LEU A 142 -8.95 -7.74 -6.73
N GLN A 143 -9.45 -7.30 -5.58
CA GLN A 143 -10.38 -8.10 -4.77
C GLN A 143 -11.64 -8.47 -5.55
N GLN A 144 -12.27 -7.51 -6.22
CA GLN A 144 -13.49 -7.73 -6.99
C GLN A 144 -13.26 -8.67 -8.18
N LEU A 145 -12.13 -8.52 -8.90
CA LEU A 145 -11.73 -9.42 -9.99
C LEU A 145 -11.65 -10.87 -9.51
N ILE A 146 -11.06 -11.10 -8.33
CA ILE A 146 -10.91 -12.42 -7.75
C ILE A 146 -12.27 -12.95 -7.25
N LEU A 147 -12.99 -12.18 -6.43
CA LEU A 147 -14.26 -12.60 -5.83
C LEU A 147 -15.35 -12.90 -6.86
N GLN A 148 -15.42 -12.14 -7.96
CA GLN A 148 -16.43 -12.34 -9.00
C GLN A 148 -16.13 -13.53 -9.94
N ASN A 149 -14.88 -14.00 -9.99
CA ASN A 149 -14.45 -15.07 -10.89
C ASN A 149 -13.88 -16.30 -10.16
N VAL A 150 -14.00 -16.34 -8.82
CA VAL A 150 -13.45 -17.38 -7.94
C VAL A 150 -13.86 -18.80 -8.36
N HIS A 151 -15.10 -18.99 -8.81
CA HIS A 151 -15.62 -20.29 -9.28
C HIS A 151 -15.31 -20.59 -10.76
N LYS A 152 -14.74 -19.63 -11.50
CA LYS A 152 -14.29 -19.79 -12.90
C LYS A 152 -12.77 -20.02 -13.01
N PHE A 153 -12.00 -19.71 -11.96
CA PHE A 153 -10.55 -19.82 -11.99
C PHE A 153 -10.07 -21.28 -11.98
N THR A 154 -9.23 -21.61 -12.97
CA THR A 154 -8.44 -22.85 -13.01
C THR A 154 -7.21 -22.72 -12.10
N PRO A 155 -6.50 -23.83 -11.78
CA PRO A 155 -5.21 -23.75 -11.08
C PRO A 155 -4.20 -22.83 -11.77
N GLY A 156 -4.22 -22.76 -13.11
CA GLY A 156 -3.38 -21.83 -13.88
C GLY A 156 -3.76 -20.36 -13.72
N HIS A 157 -5.03 -20.06 -13.42
CA HIS A 157 -5.46 -18.70 -13.08
C HIS A 157 -5.06 -18.34 -11.65
N TRP A 158 -5.10 -19.28 -10.71
CA TRP A 158 -4.55 -19.08 -9.36
C TRP A 158 -3.04 -18.87 -9.36
N GLU A 159 -2.27 -19.56 -10.21
CA GLU A 159 -0.84 -19.28 -10.41
C GLU A 159 -0.59 -17.83 -10.88
N LYS A 160 -1.38 -17.32 -11.83
CA LYS A 160 -1.31 -15.89 -12.24
C LYS A 160 -1.65 -14.95 -11.08
N VAL A 161 -2.74 -15.21 -10.35
CA VAL A 161 -3.20 -14.38 -9.22
C VAL A 161 -2.16 -14.34 -8.09
N VAL A 162 -1.61 -15.48 -7.67
CA VAL A 162 -0.56 -15.52 -6.64
C VAL A 162 0.76 -14.95 -7.17
N GLY A 163 1.09 -15.15 -8.44
CA GLY A 163 2.21 -14.47 -9.09
C GLY A 163 2.12 -12.94 -8.98
N ALA A 164 0.93 -12.37 -9.19
CA ALA A 164 0.68 -10.94 -9.02
C ALA A 164 0.84 -10.48 -7.56
N PHE A 165 0.42 -11.28 -6.56
CA PHE A 165 0.72 -10.98 -5.15
C PHE A 165 2.21 -11.05 -4.81
N VAL A 166 2.96 -12.01 -5.36
CA VAL A 166 4.42 -12.10 -5.19
C VAL A 166 5.12 -10.84 -5.73
N ASP A 167 4.75 -10.42 -6.94
CA ASP A 167 5.29 -9.21 -7.56
C ASP A 167 4.87 -7.92 -6.82
N LEU A 168 3.60 -7.81 -6.40
CA LEU A 168 3.11 -6.71 -5.58
C LEU A 168 3.91 -6.57 -4.28
N PHE A 169 4.03 -7.63 -3.48
CA PHE A 169 4.82 -7.61 -2.24
C PHE A 169 6.29 -7.25 -2.52
N ALA A 170 6.89 -7.71 -3.63
CA ALA A 170 8.25 -7.35 -4.00
C ALA A 170 8.40 -5.87 -4.40
N ARG A 171 7.43 -5.31 -5.14
CA ARG A 171 7.40 -3.90 -5.53
C ARG A 171 7.12 -2.98 -4.34
N THR A 172 6.29 -3.38 -3.38
CA THR A 172 5.96 -2.57 -2.19
C THR A 172 7.00 -2.68 -1.08
N GLU A 173 7.88 -3.68 -1.08
CA GLU A 173 8.87 -3.86 -0.02
C GLU A 173 9.80 -2.63 0.12
N ALA A 174 9.90 -2.12 1.34
CA ALA A 174 10.58 -0.86 1.67
C ALA A 174 12.07 -1.05 1.97
N THR A 175 12.78 -1.93 1.24
CA THR A 175 14.19 -2.30 1.47
C THR A 175 15.14 -1.10 1.68
N ALA A 176 14.85 0.01 1.02
CA ALA A 176 15.55 1.28 1.15
C ALA A 176 15.53 1.89 2.57
N LEU A 177 14.69 1.43 3.51
CA LEU A 177 14.76 1.79 4.93
C LEU A 177 16.15 1.52 5.52
N PHE A 178 16.70 0.32 5.26
CA PHE A 178 17.99 -0.11 5.80
C PHE A 178 19.17 0.63 5.15
N SER A 179 19.04 1.06 3.89
CA SER A 179 20.11 1.80 3.18
C SER A 179 20.00 3.33 3.30
N ALA A 180 18.82 3.88 3.60
CA ALA A 180 18.63 5.32 3.76
C ALA A 180 19.60 5.90 4.82
N ALA A 181 19.78 5.18 5.92
CA ALA A 181 20.68 5.55 7.00
C ALA A 181 22.18 5.37 6.66
N THR A 182 22.57 4.51 5.71
CA THR A 182 23.99 4.41 5.30
C THR A 182 24.38 5.50 4.31
N SER A 183 23.42 6.01 3.52
CA SER A 183 23.65 7.03 2.49
C SER A 183 24.26 8.35 2.99
N SER A 184 24.11 8.69 4.27
CA SER A 184 24.65 9.93 4.87
C SER A 184 26.10 9.83 5.34
N SER A 185 26.64 8.62 5.54
CA SER A 185 28.03 8.46 5.97
C SER A 185 29.04 8.84 4.88
N TYR A 186 28.71 8.62 3.60
CA TYR A 186 29.60 8.81 2.44
C TYR A 186 29.88 10.28 2.04
N ARG A 187 29.53 11.26 2.88
CA ARG A 187 29.71 12.70 2.59
C ARG A 187 30.31 13.53 3.73
N LYS A 188 30.87 12.89 4.78
CA LYS A 188 31.39 13.63 5.94
C LYS A 188 32.92 13.76 6.02
N ASP A 189 33.66 12.89 5.33
CA ASP A 189 35.13 12.78 5.48
C ASP A 189 35.92 13.39 4.29
N SER A 190 35.37 14.40 3.63
CA SER A 190 36.01 15.05 2.45
C SER A 190 36.21 16.56 2.60
N SER A 191 36.63 17.03 3.79
CA SER A 191 36.98 18.44 4.03
C SER A 191 37.94 18.67 5.22
N ALA A 192 39.02 17.88 5.35
CA ALA A 192 39.95 18.00 6.48
C ALA A 192 41.41 17.56 6.23
N SER A 193 42.11 18.16 5.26
CA SER A 193 43.56 18.44 5.43
C SER A 193 44.01 19.57 4.51
N ASN A 194 44.94 20.40 4.97
CA ASN A 194 45.57 21.47 4.20
C ASN A 194 47.08 21.38 4.46
N GLY A 195 47.88 21.16 3.41
CA GLY A 195 49.31 20.85 3.57
C GLY A 195 50.04 20.77 2.23
N SER A 196 50.94 21.71 1.98
CA SER A 196 51.57 21.95 0.68
C SER A 196 52.97 21.32 0.53
N LYS A 197 53.31 20.88 -0.70
CA LYS A 197 54.63 21.13 -1.35
C LYS A 197 54.75 20.63 -2.81
N ALA A 198 54.91 21.61 -3.70
CA ALA A 198 55.68 21.71 -4.97
C ALA A 198 56.15 20.49 -5.82
N ALA A 199 56.01 20.69 -7.15
CA ALA A 199 56.93 20.35 -8.26
C ALA A 199 57.03 18.88 -8.77
N PRO A 200 57.53 18.66 -10.02
CA PRO A 200 57.36 19.42 -11.27
C PRO A 200 56.97 18.54 -12.49
N ALA A 201 56.85 19.14 -13.69
CA ALA A 201 56.73 18.43 -14.97
C ALA A 201 57.99 18.61 -15.86
N PRO A 202 58.31 17.63 -16.71
CA PRO A 202 58.37 17.83 -18.18
C PRO A 202 57.51 16.76 -18.92
N MET A 203 56.82 17.02 -20.03
CA MET A 203 57.17 17.57 -21.37
C MET A 203 57.68 16.52 -22.39
N ASP A 204 57.33 16.80 -23.65
CA ASP A 204 57.60 16.11 -24.93
C ASP A 204 56.84 14.81 -25.27
N GLY A 205 56.19 14.68 -26.45
CA GLY A 205 55.88 15.74 -27.43
C GLY A 205 55.36 15.25 -28.80
N LEU A 206 54.67 16.16 -29.53
CA LEU A 206 54.41 16.15 -31.00
C LEU A 206 53.42 15.08 -31.55
N SER A 207 52.72 15.23 -32.69
CA SER A 207 52.14 16.36 -33.48
C SER A 207 51.46 15.76 -34.74
N MET A 208 50.55 16.37 -35.52
CA MET A 208 49.68 17.58 -35.46
C MET A 208 48.65 17.45 -36.63
N THR A 209 47.45 18.04 -36.56
CA THR A 209 46.78 18.77 -37.70
C THR A 209 45.41 19.37 -37.32
N GLU A 210 45.38 20.70 -37.22
CA GLU A 210 44.38 21.65 -37.75
C GLU A 210 42.86 21.54 -37.41
N THR A 211 42.40 22.52 -36.62
CA THR A 211 41.04 23.10 -36.61
C THR A 211 41.02 24.42 -37.37
N PRO A 212 39.89 24.87 -37.93
CA PRO A 212 39.10 25.93 -37.25
C PRO A 212 37.57 25.86 -37.48
N SER A 213 36.67 26.62 -36.84
CA SER A 213 36.59 27.32 -35.53
C SER A 213 35.20 28.00 -35.42
N ALA A 214 34.54 28.01 -34.25
CA ALA A 214 33.53 29.03 -33.85
C ALA A 214 32.98 28.81 -32.42
N ASP A 215 33.28 29.72 -31.48
CA ASP A 215 32.66 29.90 -30.13
C ASP A 215 33.33 31.13 -29.46
N PRO A 216 32.94 31.62 -28.25
CA PRO A 216 31.64 31.62 -27.55
C PRO A 216 31.26 33.03 -26.99
N ALA A 217 30.05 33.17 -26.40
CA ALA A 217 29.72 34.08 -25.26
C ALA A 217 28.22 33.90 -24.87
N SER A 218 27.80 33.32 -23.73
CA SER A 218 28.01 33.63 -22.30
C SER A 218 27.10 34.74 -21.74
N ILE A 219 26.11 34.37 -20.92
CA ILE A 219 25.17 35.26 -20.21
C ILE A 219 25.58 35.38 -18.73
N PRO A 220 25.70 36.59 -18.14
CA PRO A 220 25.98 36.77 -16.71
C PRO A 220 24.70 36.73 -15.85
N SER A 221 24.86 36.65 -14.52
CA SER A 221 23.75 36.72 -13.56
C SER A 221 24.16 37.48 -12.31
N GLU A 222 23.50 38.60 -12.00
CA GLU A 222 23.66 39.33 -10.73
C GLU A 222 22.33 39.93 -10.21
N ASN A 223 22.34 40.22 -8.92
CA ASN A 223 21.30 40.81 -8.06
C ASN A 223 22.06 41.36 -6.82
N PRO A 224 21.56 42.33 -6.02
CA PRO A 224 20.38 43.22 -6.17
C PRO A 224 20.69 44.71 -5.83
N LEU A 225 19.67 45.59 -5.76
CA LEU A 225 19.43 46.66 -4.72
C LEU A 225 18.84 48.02 -5.20
N SER A 226 17.74 48.43 -4.54
CA SER A 226 17.35 49.79 -4.05
C SER A 226 17.04 51.03 -4.93
N MET A 227 15.85 51.60 -4.62
CA MET A 227 15.48 53.03 -4.38
C MET A 227 15.16 54.05 -5.51
N ASN A 228 13.90 54.52 -5.44
CA ASN A 228 13.38 55.92 -5.47
C ASN A 228 13.40 56.79 -6.76
N GLY A 229 12.45 57.75 -6.79
CA GLY A 229 12.11 58.68 -7.90
C GLY A 229 10.87 58.20 -8.67
N GLU A 230 9.71 58.87 -8.76
CA GLU A 230 9.37 60.30 -8.97
C GLU A 230 9.82 60.81 -10.35
N GLU A 231 9.00 61.49 -11.17
CA GLU A 231 7.69 62.12 -10.92
C GLU A 231 6.85 62.33 -12.23
N HIS A 232 5.82 63.21 -12.16
CA HIS A 232 5.08 63.90 -13.25
C HIS A 232 3.84 63.26 -13.92
N SER A 233 2.68 63.75 -13.47
CA SER A 233 1.37 63.92 -14.16
C SER A 233 1.45 65.10 -15.19
N PRO A 234 0.36 65.75 -15.71
CA PRO A 234 -1.10 65.53 -15.59
C PRO A 234 -1.97 65.71 -16.87
N SER A 235 -3.27 65.35 -16.76
CA SER A 235 -4.45 66.08 -17.28
C SER A 235 -5.71 65.27 -16.89
N GLU A 236 -6.39 65.63 -15.80
CA GLU A 236 -7.65 66.41 -15.73
C GLU A 236 -8.92 65.70 -16.27
N GLY A 237 -10.01 65.72 -15.48
CA GLY A 237 -11.27 65.06 -15.86
C GLY A 237 -12.19 64.68 -14.68
N SER A 238 -12.68 65.66 -13.92
CA SER A 238 -13.73 65.47 -12.89
C SER A 238 -14.83 66.52 -13.09
N PRO A 239 -16.12 66.29 -12.73
CA PRO A 239 -16.47 66.29 -11.30
C PRO A 239 -17.77 65.54 -10.85
N ARG A 240 -17.99 65.59 -9.52
CA ARG A 240 -19.29 65.60 -8.78
C ARG A 240 -20.10 64.30 -8.53
N ARG A 241 -20.18 64.00 -7.22
CA ARG A 241 -21.25 63.28 -6.46
C ARG A 241 -22.54 64.14 -6.35
N PRO A 242 -23.75 63.63 -5.98
CA PRO A 242 -23.98 63.02 -4.65
C PRO A 242 -25.10 61.95 -4.44
N ARG A 243 -25.01 61.28 -3.28
CA ARG A 243 -26.05 60.66 -2.41
C ARG A 243 -27.27 59.90 -3.02
N GLY A 244 -27.41 58.64 -2.58
CA GLY A 244 -28.67 57.90 -2.48
C GLY A 244 -28.51 56.68 -1.58
N ASN A 245 -29.47 56.38 -0.70
CA ASN A 245 -29.43 55.22 0.22
C ASN A 245 -30.31 54.08 -0.31
N THR A 246 -29.93 52.82 -0.09
CA THR A 246 -30.86 51.76 0.35
C THR A 246 -30.11 50.51 0.86
N THR A 247 -30.80 49.71 1.67
CA THR A 247 -30.30 48.49 2.33
C THR A 247 -30.62 47.22 1.56
N ALA A 248 -29.68 46.29 1.46
CA ALA A 248 -29.97 44.86 1.27
C ALA A 248 -28.85 44.00 1.89
N THR A 249 -29.23 42.87 2.47
CA THR A 249 -28.34 41.79 2.94
C THR A 249 -27.72 41.01 1.79
N MET A 250 -26.52 40.45 2.04
CA MET A 250 -25.98 39.16 1.58
C MET A 250 -24.45 39.26 1.44
N GLN A 251 -23.70 38.71 2.40
CA GLN A 251 -22.28 38.42 2.20
C GLN A 251 -22.17 37.06 1.50
N SER A 252 -21.42 37.03 0.39
CA SER A 252 -21.07 35.80 -0.34
C SER A 252 -19.54 35.70 -0.42
N ASP A 253 -19.01 34.53 -0.08
CA ASP A 253 -17.57 34.29 -0.04
C ASP A 253 -16.94 34.28 -1.43
N ARG A 254 -15.70 34.80 -1.53
CA ARG A 254 -14.80 34.45 -2.63
C ARG A 254 -13.32 34.67 -2.31
N SER A 255 -12.54 33.58 -2.39
CA SER A 255 -11.09 33.52 -2.73
C SER A 255 -10.06 34.22 -1.81
N LEU A 256 -8.82 33.73 -1.63
CA LEU A 256 -8.14 32.48 -2.03
C LEU A 256 -6.83 32.30 -1.22
N SER A 257 -6.24 31.09 -1.27
CA SER A 257 -4.85 30.75 -0.87
C SER A 257 -4.51 30.58 0.64
N PRO A 258 -3.50 29.76 1.01
CA PRO A 258 -3.17 28.43 0.45
C PRO A 258 -3.13 27.31 1.53
N SER A 259 -3.17 26.05 1.10
CA SER A 259 -3.52 24.88 1.93
C SER A 259 -2.50 24.49 3.01
N LYS A 260 -3.00 24.14 4.20
CA LYS A 260 -2.22 23.50 5.29
C LYS A 260 -2.00 22.01 5.04
N GLN A 261 -0.89 21.48 5.56
CA GLN A 261 -0.60 20.03 5.58
C GLN A 261 -1.59 19.27 6.49
N ALA A 262 -1.78 17.98 6.22
CA ALA A 262 -2.74 17.13 6.89
C ALA A 262 -2.59 17.14 8.42
N GLN A 263 -3.64 17.58 9.12
CA GLN A 263 -3.82 17.33 10.54
C GLN A 263 -4.53 15.98 10.71
N ILE A 264 -3.86 15.04 11.38
CA ILE A 264 -4.55 14.03 12.18
C ILE A 264 -4.30 14.44 13.62
N GLY A 265 -5.37 14.78 14.33
CA GLY A 265 -5.37 14.95 15.77
C GLY A 265 -6.58 14.22 16.32
N ASP A 266 -6.33 13.34 17.28
CA ASP A 266 -6.83 13.62 18.62
C ASP A 266 -5.66 13.41 19.60
N GLY A 267 -5.77 13.92 20.82
CA GLY A 267 -4.66 13.91 21.77
C GLY A 267 -5.08 13.51 23.18
N ASN A 268 -4.23 12.73 23.84
CA ASN A 268 -4.03 12.83 25.29
C ASN A 268 -2.70 12.17 25.70
N GLU A 269 -1.79 13.03 26.17
CA GLU A 269 -0.83 12.88 27.27
C GLU A 269 0.18 11.71 27.34
N LEU A 270 1.26 11.97 28.11
CA LEU A 270 2.47 11.17 28.31
C LEU A 270 3.39 11.08 27.06
N GLU A 271 4.72 11.13 27.17
CA GLU A 271 5.61 11.06 28.34
C GLU A 271 6.44 12.35 28.51
N SER A 272 6.66 12.78 29.75
CA SER A 272 7.52 13.92 30.11
C SER A 272 8.94 13.49 30.50
N PHE A 273 9.72 12.97 29.55
CA PHE A 273 11.15 12.72 29.77
C PHE A 273 11.91 14.04 30.02
N ASN A 274 12.32 14.23 31.27
CA ASN A 274 12.88 15.48 31.78
C ASN A 274 14.33 15.70 31.30
N ASN A 275 14.49 16.37 30.15
CA ASN A 275 15.77 16.54 29.48
C ASN A 275 16.53 17.80 29.95
N THR A 276 17.33 17.66 31.01
CA THR A 276 18.18 18.75 31.51
C THR A 276 19.34 19.02 30.53
N SER A 277 19.32 20.21 29.93
CA SER A 277 20.43 20.83 29.18
C SER A 277 21.06 20.02 28.03
N GLN A 278 20.50 20.15 26.83
CA GLN A 278 21.27 20.09 25.59
C GLN A 278 20.99 21.34 24.73
N THR A 279 21.98 21.75 23.95
CA THR A 279 22.00 23.02 23.20
C THR A 279 21.00 23.04 22.03
N PRO A 280 20.58 24.24 21.56
CA PRO A 280 19.66 24.37 20.43
C PRO A 280 20.37 23.94 19.13
N ASN A 281 20.17 22.67 18.73
CA ASN A 281 20.61 22.18 17.43
C ASN A 281 19.93 22.99 16.31
N ALA A 282 20.74 23.51 15.38
CA ALA A 282 20.23 24.15 14.18
C ALA A 282 19.34 23.18 13.37
N PRO A 283 18.25 23.65 12.75
CA PRO A 283 17.32 22.77 12.05
C PRO A 283 18.03 22.05 10.89
N VAL A 284 17.97 20.72 10.88
CA VAL A 284 18.58 19.88 9.84
C VAL A 284 17.92 20.20 8.49
N VAL A 285 18.68 20.83 7.58
CA VAL A 285 18.17 21.26 6.27
C VAL A 285 18.00 20.06 5.35
N VAL A 286 16.82 19.43 5.42
CA VAL A 286 16.40 18.35 4.54
C VAL A 286 16.21 18.88 3.12
N THR A 287 17.01 18.38 2.18
CA THR A 287 16.87 18.75 0.76
C THR A 287 15.58 18.18 0.15
N ALA A 288 14.98 18.91 -0.80
CA ALA A 288 13.73 18.50 -1.45
C ALA A 288 13.82 17.11 -2.11
N ALA A 289 14.98 16.77 -2.71
CA ALA A 289 15.24 15.45 -3.27
C ALA A 289 15.22 14.34 -2.20
N ARG A 290 15.83 14.57 -1.02
CA ARG A 290 15.86 13.61 0.08
C ARG A 290 14.48 13.43 0.72
N ARG A 291 13.66 14.50 0.78
CA ARG A 291 12.25 14.42 1.17
C ARG A 291 11.40 13.60 0.19
N ARG A 292 11.62 13.75 -1.13
CA ARG A 292 10.93 12.92 -2.15
C ARG A 292 11.29 11.43 -1.99
N PHE A 293 12.57 11.11 -1.86
CA PHE A 293 13.05 9.74 -1.62
C PHE A 293 12.43 9.12 -0.34
N PHE A 294 12.41 9.85 0.77
CA PHE A 294 11.81 9.35 2.01
C PHE A 294 10.28 9.20 1.92
N ASN A 295 9.58 10.10 1.21
CA ASN A 295 8.15 9.94 0.93
C ASN A 295 7.88 8.64 0.15
N GLN A 296 8.71 8.28 -0.84
CA GLN A 296 8.55 7.03 -1.59
C GLN A 296 8.75 5.78 -0.72
N ILE A 297 9.63 5.85 0.30
CA ILE A 297 9.76 4.81 1.32
C ILE A 297 8.49 4.71 2.18
N ILE A 298 7.93 5.84 2.64
CA ILE A 298 6.65 5.86 3.39
C ILE A 298 5.52 5.27 2.55
N THR A 299 5.39 5.68 1.28
CA THR A 299 4.40 5.12 0.34
C THR A 299 4.55 3.61 0.24
N LYS A 300 5.78 3.09 0.03
CA LYS A 300 6.05 1.65 0.02
C LYS A 300 5.54 0.94 1.28
N CYS A 301 5.82 1.46 2.48
CA CYS A 301 5.30 0.88 3.73
C CYS A 301 3.76 0.91 3.83
N VAL A 302 3.11 1.98 3.35
CA VAL A 302 1.63 2.08 3.34
C VAL A 302 1.03 1.10 2.33
N LEU A 303 1.66 0.91 1.18
CA LEU A 303 1.24 -0.08 0.18
C LEU A 303 1.49 -1.52 0.67
N GLN A 304 2.59 -1.78 1.39
CA GLN A 304 2.85 -3.07 2.02
C GLN A 304 1.75 -3.46 3.02
N LEU A 305 1.30 -2.50 3.84
CA LEU A 305 0.13 -2.67 4.72
C LEU A 305 -1.14 -2.95 3.92
N LEU A 306 -1.40 -2.17 2.87
CA LEU A 306 -2.56 -2.38 1.99
C LEU A 306 -2.55 -3.79 1.39
N MET A 307 -1.40 -4.34 1.00
CA MET A 307 -1.31 -5.72 0.48
C MET A 307 -1.56 -6.80 1.56
N ILE A 308 -1.13 -6.58 2.80
CA ILE A 308 -1.48 -7.45 3.93
C ILE A 308 -3.00 -7.42 4.18
N ASP A 309 -3.61 -6.23 4.19
CA ASP A 309 -5.06 -6.06 4.31
C ASP A 309 -5.81 -6.75 3.15
N THR A 310 -5.34 -6.58 1.90
CA THR A 310 -5.93 -7.23 0.70
C THR A 310 -5.92 -8.75 0.81
N VAL A 311 -4.80 -9.33 1.26
CA VAL A 311 -4.66 -10.78 1.50
C VAL A 311 -5.59 -11.23 2.64
N SER A 312 -5.65 -10.49 3.74
CA SER A 312 -6.55 -10.77 4.87
C SER A 312 -8.02 -10.86 4.44
N GLU A 313 -8.51 -9.82 3.74
CA GLU A 313 -9.91 -9.74 3.31
C GLU A 313 -10.27 -10.82 2.27
N LEU A 314 -9.33 -11.22 1.42
CA LEU A 314 -9.55 -12.29 0.43
C LEU A 314 -9.56 -13.69 1.04
N PHE A 315 -8.57 -14.08 1.83
CA PHE A 315 -8.47 -15.45 2.36
C PHE A 315 -9.30 -15.69 3.63
N SER A 316 -9.90 -14.63 4.18
CA SER A 316 -11.07 -14.74 5.07
C SER A 316 -12.33 -15.22 4.33
N ASN A 317 -12.43 -15.02 3.01
CA ASN A 317 -13.60 -15.46 2.24
C ASN A 317 -13.54 -16.96 1.94
N ASP A 318 -14.57 -17.69 2.36
CA ASP A 318 -14.64 -19.14 2.30
C ASP A 318 -14.60 -19.68 0.85
N SER A 319 -15.16 -18.95 -0.12
CA SER A 319 -15.12 -19.37 -1.54
C SER A 319 -13.71 -19.24 -2.14
N VAL A 320 -12.98 -18.18 -1.79
CA VAL A 320 -11.59 -17.96 -2.21
C VAL A 320 -10.69 -19.01 -1.56
N TYR A 321 -10.86 -19.22 -0.25
CA TYR A 321 -10.12 -20.21 0.52
C TYR A 321 -10.34 -21.64 0.02
N ALA A 322 -11.56 -22.01 -0.39
CA ALA A 322 -11.87 -23.34 -0.93
C ALA A 322 -11.41 -23.55 -2.38
N ALA A 323 -11.26 -22.48 -3.18
CA ALA A 323 -10.88 -22.56 -4.59
C ALA A 323 -9.37 -22.50 -4.85
N ILE A 324 -8.57 -21.97 -3.90
CA ILE A 324 -7.11 -21.82 -4.07
C ILE A 324 -6.35 -23.12 -3.68
N PRO A 325 -5.43 -23.60 -4.55
CA PRO A 325 -4.53 -24.72 -4.23
C PRO A 325 -3.62 -24.46 -3.02
N SER A 326 -3.28 -25.53 -2.31
CA SER A 326 -2.55 -25.51 -1.04
C SER A 326 -1.11 -25.03 -1.19
N HIS A 327 -0.42 -25.41 -2.27
CA HIS A 327 0.94 -24.92 -2.56
C HIS A 327 0.96 -23.41 -2.86
N LEU A 328 -0.15 -22.86 -3.36
CA LEU A 328 -0.32 -21.43 -3.60
C LEU A 328 -0.63 -20.64 -2.32
N LEU A 329 -1.38 -21.23 -1.38
CA LEU A 329 -1.49 -20.66 -0.02
C LEU A 329 -0.14 -20.64 0.67
N LEU A 330 0.60 -21.75 0.69
CA LEU A 330 1.94 -21.82 1.29
C LEU A 330 2.91 -20.78 0.67
N ARG A 331 2.79 -20.52 -0.63
CA ARG A 331 3.54 -19.45 -1.34
C ARG A 331 3.13 -18.04 -0.90
N LEU A 332 1.84 -17.77 -0.66
CA LEU A 332 1.36 -16.50 -0.09
C LEU A 332 1.80 -16.34 1.37
N MET A 333 1.77 -17.41 2.14
CA MET A 333 2.21 -17.47 3.54
C MET A 333 3.70 -17.17 3.68
N ALA A 334 4.53 -17.60 2.71
CA ALA A 334 5.93 -17.18 2.62
C ALA A 334 6.10 -15.66 2.41
N LEU A 335 5.19 -14.98 1.69
CA LEU A 335 5.20 -13.51 1.56
C LEU A 335 4.87 -12.82 2.89
N LEU A 336 3.84 -13.32 3.60
CA LEU A 336 3.47 -12.80 4.92
C LEU A 336 4.61 -13.01 5.92
N LYS A 337 5.21 -14.21 5.97
CA LYS A 337 6.40 -14.53 6.79
C LYS A 337 7.57 -13.59 6.49
N LYS A 338 7.85 -13.31 5.21
CA LYS A 338 8.89 -12.36 4.81
C LYS A 338 8.57 -10.94 5.30
N SER A 339 7.31 -10.50 5.15
CA SER A 339 6.85 -9.18 5.59
C SER A 339 6.87 -9.00 7.12
N TYR A 340 6.61 -10.07 7.88
CA TYR A 340 6.76 -10.13 9.33
C TYR A 340 8.22 -9.95 9.75
N HIS A 341 9.12 -10.83 9.28
CA HIS A 341 10.54 -10.76 9.64
C HIS A 341 11.21 -9.46 9.17
N PHE A 342 10.78 -8.88 8.04
CA PHE A 342 11.21 -7.55 7.60
C PHE A 342 10.87 -6.46 8.64
N ALA A 343 9.64 -6.48 9.16
CA ALA A 343 9.17 -5.50 10.13
C ALA A 343 9.77 -5.72 11.52
N LYS A 344 9.87 -6.97 11.99
CA LYS A 344 10.53 -7.36 13.26
C LYS A 344 11.98 -6.88 13.29
N ARG A 345 12.77 -7.24 12.26
CA ARG A 345 14.17 -6.78 12.10
C ARG A 345 14.29 -5.24 12.11
N PHE A 346 13.38 -4.53 11.45
CA PHE A 346 13.40 -3.06 11.45
C PHE A 346 13.06 -2.48 12.84
N ASN A 347 12.13 -3.09 13.57
CA ASN A 347 11.71 -2.64 14.90
C ASN A 347 12.77 -2.92 15.97
N GLU A 348 13.47 -4.05 15.88
CA GLU A 348 14.59 -4.45 16.73
C GLU A 348 15.83 -3.55 16.55
N ASP A 349 16.08 -3.04 15.34
CA ASP A 349 17.22 -2.18 15.02
C ASP A 349 17.07 -0.75 15.60
N ARG A 350 17.34 -0.63 16.91
CA ARG A 350 17.30 0.62 17.67
C ARG A 350 18.25 1.69 17.09
N GLU A 351 19.39 1.29 16.54
CA GLU A 351 20.38 2.22 15.98
C GLU A 351 19.91 2.84 14.67
N LEU A 352 19.40 2.02 13.73
CA LEU A 352 18.79 2.47 12.49
C LEU A 352 17.63 3.43 12.75
N ARG A 353 16.71 3.04 13.65
CA ARG A 353 15.55 3.86 14.04
C ARG A 353 15.98 5.19 14.66
N THR A 354 17.00 5.18 15.52
CA THR A 354 17.57 6.41 16.11
C THR A 354 18.28 7.27 15.06
N LYS A 355 18.98 6.68 14.08
CA LYS A 355 19.65 7.44 13.01
C LYS A 355 18.62 8.10 12.09
N LEU A 356 17.61 7.36 11.62
CA LEU A 356 16.51 7.90 10.80
C LEU A 356 15.74 9.04 11.52
N PHE A 357 15.59 8.94 12.85
CA PHE A 357 15.01 10.01 13.66
C PHE A 357 15.92 11.25 13.76
N ARG A 358 17.20 11.07 14.11
CA ARG A 358 18.20 12.17 14.23
C ARG A 358 18.40 12.95 12.94
N GLU A 359 18.14 12.34 11.79
CA GLU A 359 18.19 13.01 10.49
C GLU A 359 16.99 13.95 10.21
N GLY A 360 16.04 14.09 11.15
CA GLY A 360 14.97 15.10 11.12
C GLY A 360 13.74 14.74 10.28
N PHE A 361 13.66 13.50 9.77
CA PHE A 361 12.59 13.08 8.85
C PHE A 361 11.27 12.72 9.53
N MET A 362 11.28 12.45 10.84
CA MET A 362 10.08 12.10 11.61
C MET A 362 10.06 12.79 12.98
N ARG A 363 8.85 13.03 13.50
CA ARG A 363 8.64 13.63 14.85
C ARG A 363 8.91 12.67 16.01
N GLN A 364 8.96 11.37 15.72
CA GLN A 364 9.24 10.27 16.65
C GLN A 364 10.05 9.20 15.90
N PRO A 365 10.77 8.29 16.59
CA PRO A 365 11.46 7.19 15.92
C PRO A 365 10.49 6.31 15.09
N PRO A 366 10.81 6.01 13.82
CA PRO A 366 9.97 5.15 12.98
C PRO A 366 9.75 3.78 13.63
N ASN A 367 8.63 3.15 13.30
CA ASN A 367 8.36 1.74 13.57
C ASN A 367 7.44 1.17 12.48
N LEU A 368 7.51 -0.14 12.29
CA LEU A 368 6.64 -0.92 11.41
C LEU A 368 5.72 -1.84 12.23
N LEU A 369 5.41 -1.50 13.48
CA LEU A 369 4.65 -2.34 14.42
C LEU A 369 3.33 -2.86 13.83
N LYS A 370 2.60 -2.02 13.08
CA LYS A 370 1.37 -2.41 12.36
C LYS A 370 1.60 -3.44 11.24
N GLN A 371 2.74 -3.37 10.55
CA GLN A 371 3.09 -4.33 9.51
C GLN A 371 3.52 -5.65 10.16
N GLU A 372 4.25 -5.56 11.27
CA GLU A 372 4.72 -6.71 12.04
C GLU A 372 3.55 -7.53 12.60
N SER A 373 2.71 -6.94 13.45
CA SER A 373 1.58 -7.65 14.04
C SER A 373 0.49 -7.99 13.02
N GLY A 374 0.27 -7.13 12.03
CA GLY A 374 -0.69 -7.37 10.94
C GLY A 374 -0.32 -8.57 10.09
N SER A 375 0.93 -8.64 9.58
CA SER A 375 1.37 -9.80 8.80
C SER A 375 1.45 -11.08 9.63
N ALA A 376 1.83 -11.00 10.91
CA ALA A 376 1.79 -12.13 11.82
C ALA A 376 0.37 -12.65 12.06
N SER A 377 -0.60 -11.78 12.36
CA SER A 377 -2.01 -12.16 12.57
C SER A 377 -2.63 -12.83 11.34
N VAL A 378 -2.46 -12.25 10.15
CA VAL A 378 -2.96 -12.85 8.90
C VAL A 378 -2.29 -14.20 8.61
N TYR A 379 -0.98 -14.31 8.85
CA TYR A 379 -0.24 -15.55 8.65
C TYR A 379 -0.67 -16.66 9.61
N VAL A 380 -0.79 -16.36 10.91
CA VAL A 380 -1.32 -17.27 11.94
C VAL A 380 -2.75 -17.70 11.60
N SER A 381 -3.63 -16.76 11.22
CA SER A 381 -5.02 -17.06 10.86
C SER A 381 -5.12 -18.06 9.70
N ILE A 382 -4.36 -17.86 8.61
CA ILE A 382 -4.34 -18.78 7.46
C ILE A 382 -3.74 -20.15 7.86
N LEU A 383 -2.65 -20.16 8.63
CA LEU A 383 -2.02 -21.40 9.14
C LEU A 383 -2.98 -22.22 10.01
N LEU A 384 -3.63 -21.60 11.00
CA LEU A 384 -4.61 -22.24 11.88
C LEU A 384 -5.77 -22.82 11.07
N ARG A 385 -6.28 -22.05 10.11
CA ARG A 385 -7.37 -22.46 9.22
C ARG A 385 -6.98 -23.68 8.38
N MET A 386 -5.79 -23.67 7.79
CA MET A 386 -5.25 -24.81 7.01
C MET A 386 -4.97 -26.05 7.86
N PHE A 387 -4.43 -25.87 9.08
CA PHE A 387 -4.12 -27.00 9.97
C PHE A 387 -5.40 -27.70 10.44
N SER A 388 -6.46 -26.92 10.70
CA SER A 388 -7.79 -27.40 11.12
C SER A 388 -8.65 -27.94 9.97
N ASP A 389 -8.17 -27.88 8.72
CA ASP A 389 -8.95 -28.24 7.53
C ASP A 389 -8.87 -29.74 7.24
N GLU A 390 -10.02 -30.40 7.27
CA GLU A 390 -10.18 -31.84 7.09
C GLU A 390 -10.33 -32.29 5.63
N GLY A 391 -10.24 -31.37 4.65
CA GLY A 391 -10.20 -31.69 3.22
C GLY A 391 -8.91 -32.42 2.81
N GLU A 392 -9.00 -33.33 1.83
CA GLU A 392 -7.90 -34.22 1.43
C GLU A 392 -6.62 -33.47 1.03
N GLU A 393 -6.76 -32.40 0.24
CA GLU A 393 -5.62 -31.59 -0.23
C GLU A 393 -4.91 -30.88 0.95
N ARG A 394 -5.69 -30.37 1.92
CA ARG A 394 -5.16 -29.65 3.07
C ARG A 394 -4.53 -30.60 4.08
N LYS A 395 -5.12 -31.78 4.30
CA LYS A 395 -4.51 -32.91 5.00
C LYS A 395 -3.15 -33.28 4.43
N ALA A 396 -3.00 -33.37 3.10
CA ALA A 396 -1.71 -33.64 2.47
C ALA A 396 -0.66 -32.55 2.79
N SER A 397 -1.07 -31.29 2.92
CA SER A 397 -0.21 -30.16 3.34
C SER A 397 -0.05 -29.97 4.85
N ARG A 398 -0.69 -30.79 5.70
CA ARG A 398 -0.82 -30.52 7.15
C ARG A 398 0.53 -30.50 7.86
N THR A 399 1.46 -31.38 7.50
CA THR A 399 2.81 -31.44 8.11
C THR A 399 3.66 -30.21 7.79
N GLU A 400 3.58 -29.67 6.57
CA GLU A 400 4.27 -28.41 6.22
C GLU A 400 3.63 -27.22 6.94
N THR A 401 2.29 -27.20 7.00
CA THR A 401 1.52 -26.23 7.78
C THR A 401 1.90 -26.25 9.27
N GLU A 402 2.02 -27.43 9.88
CA GLU A 402 2.43 -27.63 11.28
C GLU A 402 3.86 -27.12 11.54
N GLN A 403 4.81 -27.45 10.66
CA GLN A 403 6.19 -26.96 10.72
C GLN A 403 6.31 -25.44 10.57
N ALA A 404 5.36 -24.80 9.87
CA ALA A 404 5.29 -23.35 9.74
C ALA A 404 4.56 -22.67 10.91
N LEU A 405 3.53 -23.33 11.48
CA LEU A 405 2.62 -22.81 12.50
C LEU A 405 3.21 -22.83 13.91
N ILE A 406 3.67 -23.99 14.38
CA ILE A 406 4.05 -24.17 15.79
C ILE A 406 5.24 -23.27 16.18
N PRO A 407 6.32 -23.15 15.38
CA PRO A 407 7.43 -22.24 15.70
C PRO A 407 7.04 -20.76 15.64
N LEU A 408 6.14 -20.37 14.73
CA LEU A 408 5.63 -19.00 14.63
C LEU A 408 4.83 -18.61 15.87
N CYS A 409 3.89 -19.46 16.27
CA CYS A 409 3.08 -19.25 17.47
C CYS A 409 3.97 -19.17 18.74
N ALA A 410 4.98 -20.03 18.85
CA ALA A 410 5.94 -19.98 19.95
C ALA A 410 6.78 -18.68 19.95
N ASP A 411 7.30 -18.25 18.80
CA ASP A 411 8.06 -16.98 18.66
C ASP A 411 7.20 -15.76 19.03
N ILE A 412 5.95 -15.69 18.55
CA ILE A 412 5.02 -14.59 18.85
C ILE A 412 4.75 -14.48 20.35
N VAL A 413 4.41 -15.59 21.01
CA VAL A 413 4.08 -15.56 22.45
C VAL A 413 5.33 -15.31 23.31
N SER A 414 6.48 -15.88 22.93
CA SER A 414 7.77 -15.60 23.61
C SER A 414 8.14 -14.12 23.48
N SER A 415 8.11 -13.58 22.26
CA SER A 415 8.37 -12.16 21.97
C SER A 415 7.43 -11.23 22.74
N TYR A 416 6.16 -11.63 22.95
CA TYR A 416 5.20 -10.86 23.77
C TYR A 416 5.49 -10.94 25.27
N ILE A 417 5.97 -12.08 25.80
CA ILE A 417 6.36 -12.22 27.21
C ILE A 417 7.57 -11.34 27.53
N GLU A 418 8.50 -11.18 26.59
CA GLU A 418 9.72 -10.36 26.74
C GLU A 418 9.51 -8.83 26.66
N LEU A 419 8.30 -8.34 26.30
CA LEU A 419 8.03 -6.91 26.23
C LEU A 419 8.07 -6.24 27.62
N ASP A 420 8.64 -5.06 27.71
CA ASP A 420 8.70 -4.27 28.95
C ASP A 420 7.35 -3.56 29.21
N GLU A 421 6.72 -3.78 30.38
CA GLU A 421 5.34 -3.33 30.63
C GLU A 421 5.24 -1.80 30.78
N ASP A 422 6.24 -1.16 31.38
CA ASP A 422 6.30 0.28 31.60
C ASP A 422 6.57 1.05 30.29
N THR A 423 7.54 0.59 29.49
CA THR A 423 8.05 1.33 28.31
C THR A 423 7.53 0.83 26.96
N GLN A 424 6.90 -0.34 26.89
CA GLN A 424 6.42 -0.94 25.63
C GLN A 424 4.91 -1.22 25.62
N GLN A 425 4.14 -0.55 26.48
CA GLN A 425 2.67 -0.70 26.57
C GLN A 425 1.95 -0.59 25.20
N ARG A 426 2.42 0.25 24.28
CA ARG A 426 1.89 0.33 22.90
C ARG A 426 2.11 -0.95 22.08
N ASN A 427 3.26 -1.61 22.24
CA ASN A 427 3.53 -2.91 21.62
C ASN A 427 2.62 -3.98 22.22
N ILE A 428 2.50 -4.01 23.55
CA ILE A 428 1.64 -4.93 24.29
C ILE A 428 0.18 -4.80 23.81
N MET A 429 -0.39 -3.59 23.78
CA MET A 429 -1.74 -3.34 23.25
C MET A 429 -1.92 -3.78 21.79
N THR A 430 -0.87 -3.69 20.97
CA THR A 430 -0.93 -4.04 19.53
C THR A 430 -0.76 -5.54 19.28
N TRP A 431 -0.05 -6.26 20.15
CA TRP A 431 0.22 -7.70 20.04
C TRP A 431 -0.74 -8.58 20.85
N ARG A 432 -1.35 -8.07 21.94
CA ARG A 432 -2.26 -8.81 22.80
C ARG A 432 -3.40 -9.53 22.03
N PRO A 433 -4.02 -8.95 20.98
CA PRO A 433 -5.00 -9.67 20.16
C PRO A 433 -4.40 -10.87 19.42
N VAL A 434 -3.20 -10.73 18.83
CA VAL A 434 -2.53 -11.81 18.09
C VAL A 434 -2.12 -12.96 19.03
N VAL A 435 -1.76 -12.65 20.27
CA VAL A 435 -1.49 -13.67 21.31
C VAL A 435 -2.77 -14.39 21.72
N VAL A 436 -3.91 -13.70 21.80
CA VAL A 436 -5.22 -14.32 22.00
C VAL A 436 -5.56 -15.24 20.82
N ASP A 437 -5.43 -14.77 19.58
CA ASP A 437 -5.68 -15.57 18.36
C ASP A 437 -4.83 -16.86 18.35
N VAL A 438 -3.55 -16.78 18.73
CA VAL A 438 -2.64 -17.93 18.85
C VAL A 438 -3.11 -18.94 19.91
N LEU A 439 -3.54 -18.48 21.09
CA LEU A 439 -3.97 -19.34 22.20
C LEU A 439 -5.35 -19.98 21.95
N GLU A 440 -6.31 -19.21 21.43
CA GLU A 440 -7.64 -19.71 21.08
C GLU A 440 -7.54 -20.69 19.89
N GLY A 441 -6.73 -20.35 18.87
CA GLY A 441 -6.44 -21.26 17.76
C GLY A 441 -5.77 -22.57 18.19
N TYR A 442 -4.81 -22.50 19.10
CA TYR A 442 -4.16 -23.69 19.65
C TYR A 442 -5.10 -24.55 20.50
N THR A 443 -5.94 -23.95 21.35
CA THR A 443 -6.89 -24.71 22.19
C THR A 443 -8.02 -25.39 21.40
N ALA A 444 -8.31 -24.90 20.19
CA ALA A 444 -9.24 -25.52 19.25
C ALA A 444 -8.73 -26.82 18.61
N PHE A 445 -7.45 -27.19 18.79
CA PHE A 445 -6.87 -28.41 18.20
C PHE A 445 -7.58 -29.70 18.66
N HIS A 446 -7.51 -30.72 17.79
CA HIS A 446 -7.83 -32.10 18.15
C HIS A 446 -6.93 -32.60 19.29
N ALA A 447 -7.43 -33.53 20.11
CA ALA A 447 -6.78 -33.91 21.36
C ALA A 447 -5.34 -34.40 21.17
N ASP A 448 -5.09 -35.21 20.14
CA ASP A 448 -3.77 -35.80 19.87
C ASP A 448 -2.74 -34.74 19.41
N ASP A 449 -3.17 -33.75 18.62
CA ASP A 449 -2.33 -32.64 18.15
C ASP A 449 -2.08 -31.62 19.28
N PHE A 450 -3.08 -31.36 20.12
CA PHE A 450 -2.92 -30.56 21.34
C PHE A 450 -1.97 -31.25 22.34
N GLU A 451 -2.09 -32.56 22.53
CA GLU A 451 -1.20 -33.30 23.43
C GLU A 451 0.25 -33.31 22.93
N ARG A 452 0.47 -33.43 21.60
CA ARG A 452 1.80 -33.39 20.97
C ARG A 452 2.55 -32.09 21.27
N HIS A 453 1.87 -30.95 21.25
CA HIS A 453 2.48 -29.62 21.39
C HIS A 453 2.34 -29.00 22.79
N ALA A 454 1.72 -29.71 23.75
CA ALA A 454 1.50 -29.21 25.11
C ALA A 454 2.80 -28.80 25.83
N THR A 455 3.93 -29.48 25.56
CA THR A 455 5.25 -29.12 26.11
C THR A 455 5.79 -27.80 25.60
N THR A 456 5.35 -27.35 24.41
CA THR A 456 5.74 -26.07 23.82
C THR A 456 4.89 -24.92 24.37
N PHE A 457 3.58 -25.13 24.49
CA PHE A 457 2.64 -24.05 24.85
C PHE A 457 2.40 -23.89 26.36
N THR A 458 2.55 -24.93 27.18
CA THR A 458 2.32 -24.79 28.64
C THR A 458 3.35 -23.90 29.36
N PRO A 459 4.66 -23.89 29.04
CA PRO A 459 5.60 -22.94 29.63
C PRO A 459 5.26 -21.49 29.25
N LEU A 460 4.83 -21.27 28.01
CA LEU A 460 4.39 -19.96 27.51
C LEU A 460 3.13 -19.49 28.25
N ALA A 461 2.17 -20.39 28.50
CA ALA A 461 0.98 -20.10 29.30
C ALA A 461 1.31 -19.75 30.76
N VAL A 462 2.36 -20.34 31.36
CA VAL A 462 2.87 -19.90 32.68
C VAL A 462 3.50 -18.51 32.58
N GLY A 463 4.34 -18.25 31.57
CA GLY A 463 4.98 -16.95 31.37
C GLY A 463 3.98 -15.80 31.21
N LEU A 464 2.87 -16.04 30.50
CA LEU A 464 1.77 -15.08 30.34
C LEU A 464 1.02 -14.77 31.65
N MET A 465 1.05 -15.65 32.65
CA MET A 465 0.44 -15.37 33.96
C MET A 465 1.26 -14.39 34.81
N ASN A 466 2.50 -14.10 34.43
CA ASN A 466 3.37 -13.11 35.07
C ASN A 466 3.33 -11.74 34.34
N ARG A 467 2.15 -11.37 33.80
CA ARG A 467 1.90 -10.19 32.96
C ARG A 467 0.57 -9.56 33.31
N ASP A 468 0.36 -8.27 33.00
CA ASP A 468 -1.03 -7.83 32.79
C ASP A 468 -1.62 -8.54 31.56
N MET A 469 -2.67 -9.31 31.78
CA MET A 469 -3.43 -9.95 30.72
C MET A 469 -4.65 -9.12 30.28
N GLY A 470 -5.30 -8.40 31.20
CA GLY A 470 -6.71 -8.00 31.02
C GLY A 470 -7.63 -9.19 30.69
N HIS A 471 -8.90 -8.91 30.40
CA HIS A 471 -9.94 -9.96 30.33
C HIS A 471 -9.86 -10.93 29.13
N GLU A 472 -9.49 -10.48 27.93
CA GLU A 472 -9.43 -11.37 26.75
C GLU A 472 -8.28 -12.39 26.88
N LEU A 473 -7.05 -11.93 27.17
CA LEU A 473 -5.90 -12.83 27.33
C LEU A 473 -6.01 -13.72 28.58
N GLN A 474 -6.60 -13.22 29.67
CA GLN A 474 -6.88 -14.05 30.85
C GLN A 474 -7.82 -15.22 30.50
N ARG A 475 -8.85 -14.97 29.67
CA ARG A 475 -9.77 -16.02 29.21
C ARG A 475 -9.06 -17.04 28.31
N ALA A 476 -8.23 -16.59 27.39
CA ALA A 476 -7.48 -17.48 26.50
C ALA A 476 -6.50 -18.38 27.26
N VAL A 477 -5.76 -17.83 28.23
CA VAL A 477 -4.87 -18.59 29.13
C VAL A 477 -5.67 -19.56 30.01
N GLN A 478 -6.82 -19.15 30.54
CA GLN A 478 -7.72 -20.05 31.28
C GLN A 478 -8.27 -21.19 30.41
N GLY A 479 -8.61 -20.91 29.14
CA GLY A 479 -9.03 -21.92 28.18
C GLY A 479 -7.94 -22.96 27.90
N LEU A 480 -6.67 -22.53 27.83
CA LEU A 480 -5.54 -23.43 27.69
C LEU A 480 -5.38 -24.35 28.90
N TRP A 481 -5.41 -23.81 30.11
CA TRP A 481 -5.31 -24.63 31.32
C TRP A 481 -6.53 -25.55 31.52
N ALA A 482 -7.73 -25.12 31.14
CA ALA A 482 -8.91 -25.98 31.07
C ALA A 482 -8.70 -27.16 30.11
N ARG A 483 -8.19 -26.90 28.90
CA ARG A 483 -7.93 -27.94 27.89
C ARG A 483 -6.82 -28.91 28.32
N VAL A 484 -5.75 -28.41 28.96
CA VAL A 484 -4.70 -29.25 29.56
C VAL A 484 -5.27 -30.14 30.67
N THR A 485 -6.11 -29.60 31.56
CA THR A 485 -6.65 -30.36 32.70
C THR A 485 -7.74 -31.36 32.30
N GLU A 486 -8.52 -31.05 31.25
CA GLU A 486 -9.41 -32.01 30.60
C GLU A 486 -8.63 -33.20 30.02
N ILE A 487 -7.61 -32.94 29.18
CA ILE A 487 -6.89 -33.99 28.45
C ILE A 487 -5.94 -34.79 29.35
N LYS A 488 -5.11 -34.13 30.19
CA LYS A 488 -4.08 -34.81 30.99
C LYS A 488 -4.57 -35.40 32.31
N PHE A 489 -5.68 -34.89 32.87
CA PHE A 489 -6.18 -35.33 34.18
C PHE A 489 -7.66 -35.78 34.17
N GLY A 490 -8.35 -35.73 33.03
CA GLY A 490 -9.77 -36.06 32.92
C GLY A 490 -10.70 -35.09 33.66
N VAL A 491 -10.17 -33.96 34.14
CA VAL A 491 -10.93 -33.00 34.95
C VAL A 491 -11.69 -32.06 34.03
N LYS A 492 -13.01 -32.25 33.95
CA LYS A 492 -13.90 -31.27 33.33
C LYS A 492 -14.00 -30.03 34.21
N THR A 493 -13.10 -29.08 34.00
CA THR A 493 -13.17 -27.75 34.61
C THR A 493 -14.52 -27.10 34.29
N PHE A 494 -15.11 -26.41 35.26
CA PHE A 494 -16.34 -25.65 35.06
C PHE A 494 -16.10 -24.53 34.04
N ALA A 495 -16.46 -24.78 32.78
CA ALA A 495 -16.45 -23.76 31.75
C ALA A 495 -17.39 -22.63 32.16
N TYR A 496 -16.87 -21.40 32.25
CA TYR A 496 -17.72 -20.22 32.34
C TYR A 496 -18.33 -20.00 30.96
N THR A 497 -19.49 -20.62 30.71
CA THR A 497 -20.11 -20.71 29.38
C THR A 497 -20.68 -19.38 28.90
N GLY A 498 -19.79 -18.50 28.43
CA GLY A 498 -20.16 -17.47 27.46
C GLY A 498 -20.71 -18.16 26.20
N LYS A 499 -21.95 -17.84 25.82
CA LYS A 499 -22.63 -18.48 24.69
C LYS A 499 -22.04 -18.02 23.35
N THR A 500 -21.12 -18.78 22.79
CA THR A 500 -20.78 -18.76 21.35
C THR A 500 -20.46 -20.16 20.83
N THR A 501 -21.50 -21.00 20.70
CA THR A 501 -21.45 -22.15 19.77
C THR A 501 -21.71 -21.65 18.35
N SER A 502 -20.75 -20.94 17.78
CA SER A 502 -20.56 -20.84 16.33
C SER A 502 -19.49 -21.85 15.92
N GLY A 503 -19.60 -22.42 14.72
CA GLY A 503 -18.53 -23.25 14.17
C GLY A 503 -17.30 -22.41 13.77
N LEU A 504 -16.39 -23.02 13.01
CA LEU A 504 -15.29 -22.34 12.32
C LEU A 504 -15.80 -21.47 11.15
N THR A 505 -16.63 -20.47 11.46
CA THR A 505 -16.99 -19.37 10.58
C THR A 505 -15.93 -18.29 10.72
N SER A 506 -15.27 -17.95 9.62
CA SER A 506 -14.13 -17.01 9.53
C SER A 506 -14.30 -15.77 10.42
N PRO A 507 -13.30 -15.39 11.23
CA PRO A 507 -13.43 -14.30 12.21
C PRO A 507 -13.37 -12.93 11.53
N THR A 508 -14.48 -12.54 10.90
CA THR A 508 -14.67 -11.22 10.25
C THR A 508 -14.84 -10.10 11.29
N ARG A 509 -13.83 -9.91 12.17
CA ARG A 509 -13.66 -8.63 12.88
C ARG A 509 -13.41 -7.55 11.82
N PRO A 510 -13.97 -6.32 11.98
CA PRO A 510 -13.66 -5.23 11.06
C PRO A 510 -12.16 -4.93 11.08
N SER A 511 -11.58 -4.60 9.92
CA SER A 511 -10.17 -4.25 9.79
C SER A 511 -9.74 -3.28 10.91
N MET A 512 -8.68 -3.64 11.65
CA MET A 512 -8.13 -2.84 12.75
C MET A 512 -7.56 -1.48 12.30
N PHE A 513 -7.68 -1.15 11.01
CA PHE A 513 -7.29 0.12 10.41
C PHE A 513 -8.46 0.95 9.85
N SER A 514 -9.72 0.48 9.95
CA SER A 514 -10.92 1.18 9.45
C SER A 514 -11.43 2.31 10.36
N GLY A 515 -10.73 3.44 10.39
CA GLY A 515 -11.19 4.69 11.01
C GLY A 515 -12.30 5.41 10.22
N ARG A 516 -13.50 4.80 10.09
CA ARG A 516 -14.65 5.41 9.36
C ARG A 516 -15.57 6.22 10.29
N ARG A 517 -15.45 7.54 10.24
CA ARG A 517 -16.34 8.49 10.91
C ARG A 517 -17.69 8.62 10.17
N SER A 518 -18.64 7.74 10.46
CA SER A 518 -20.01 7.86 9.91
C SER A 518 -20.74 9.06 10.52
N SER A 519 -21.10 10.04 9.70
CA SER A 519 -22.06 11.06 10.13
C SER A 519 -23.43 10.42 10.31
N ARG A 520 -24.10 10.69 11.44
CA ARG A 520 -25.53 10.39 11.59
C ARG A 520 -26.32 11.59 11.06
N GLY A 521 -26.99 11.41 9.93
CA GLY A 521 -28.07 12.31 9.54
C GLY A 521 -29.25 12.15 10.49
N SER A 522 -29.86 13.26 10.88
CA SER A 522 -31.11 13.27 11.67
C SER A 522 -32.30 12.90 10.79
N HIS A 523 -33.24 12.17 11.37
CA HIS A 523 -34.66 12.22 11.03
C HIS A 523 -35.39 13.01 12.13
#